data_AF-A0A318NN53-F1
#
_entry.id   AF-A0A318NN53-F1
#
_cell.length_a   1.000
_cell.length_b   1.000
_cell.length_c   1.000
_cell.angle_alpha   90.00
_cell.angle_beta   90.00
_cell.angle_gamma   90.00
#
_symmetry.space_group_name_H-M   'P 1'
#
loop_
_entity.id
_entity.type
_entity.pdbx_description
1 polymer ?
#
loop_
_entity_poly.entity_id
_entity_poly.type
_entity_poly.pdbx_seq_one_letter_code
_entity_poly.pdbx_strand_id
1 'polypeptide(L)'
;MKIDDRVEQLVRDALHWAVKRQPVEFDEAVKAFSDESLRQPAVELLVAISAFVSADICGGKPSPEQIRELATEVAEAETWSTTTAPEVETFLSAILNGRPLSGVLPVGSAVVLAFVVAASLLSSRPKSEGQWWFNYLDKVEAAIEAAG
;
A
#
# COMPACT_ATOMS: atom_id res chain seq x y z
N MET A 1 -9.41 -11.95 7.64
CA MET A 1 -10.25 -10.88 7.03
C MET A 1 -10.73 -11.40 5.70
N LYS A 2 -12.02 -11.34 5.39
CA LYS A 2 -12.50 -11.73 4.06
C LYS A 2 -12.38 -10.55 3.09
N ILE A 3 -11.66 -10.74 1.99
CA ILE A 3 -11.52 -9.74 0.95
C ILE A 3 -12.74 -9.86 0.02
N ASP A 4 -13.30 -8.73 -0.40
CA ASP A 4 -14.38 -8.69 -1.39
C ASP A 4 -13.75 -8.73 -2.80
N ASP A 5 -14.09 -9.74 -3.60
CA ASP A 5 -13.51 -9.97 -4.94
C ASP A 5 -13.59 -8.74 -5.86
N ARG A 6 -14.65 -7.93 -5.74
CA ARG A 6 -14.80 -6.72 -6.55
C ARG A 6 -13.85 -5.63 -6.08
N VAL A 7 -13.72 -5.43 -4.77
CA VAL A 7 -12.76 -4.47 -4.21
C VAL A 7 -11.34 -4.90 -4.52
N GLU A 8 -11.04 -6.18 -4.39
CA GLU A 8 -9.74 -6.78 -4.68
C GLU A 8 -9.30 -6.50 -6.12
N GLN A 9 -10.17 -6.76 -7.10
CA GLN A 9 -9.87 -6.49 -8.51
C GLN A 9 -9.61 -5.01 -8.77
N LEU A 10 -10.43 -4.12 -8.21
CA LEU A 10 -10.24 -2.66 -8.36
C LEU A 10 -8.91 -2.21 -7.74
N VAL A 11 -8.55 -2.74 -6.57
CA VAL A 11 -7.28 -2.45 -5.90
C VAL A 11 -6.11 -2.95 -6.74
N ARG A 12 -6.19 -4.17 -7.29
CA ARG A 12 -5.17 -4.71 -8.19
C ARG A 12 -4.98 -3.85 -9.44
N ASP A 13 -6.06 -3.38 -10.04
CA ASP A 13 -6.01 -2.53 -11.24
C ASP A 13 -5.36 -1.17 -10.95
N ALA A 14 -5.68 -0.54 -9.82
CA ALA A 14 -5.04 0.71 -9.42
C ALA A 14 -3.57 0.51 -9.01
N LEU A 15 -3.24 -0.56 -8.28
CA LEU A 15 -1.86 -0.94 -7.96
C LEU A 15 -1.03 -1.17 -9.23
N HIS A 16 -1.61 -1.77 -10.26
CA HIS A 16 -0.94 -1.98 -11.54
C HIS A 16 -0.39 -0.67 -12.14
N TRP A 17 -1.20 0.38 -12.15
CA TRP A 17 -0.79 1.68 -12.67
C TRP A 17 0.20 2.40 -11.74
N ALA A 18 0.03 2.28 -10.42
CA ALA A 18 0.98 2.80 -9.45
C ALA A 18 2.37 2.15 -9.57
N VAL A 19 2.44 0.82 -9.67
CA VAL A 19 3.70 0.08 -9.87
C VAL A 19 4.37 0.47 -11.20
N LYS A 20 3.58 0.69 -12.25
CA LYS A 20 4.09 1.16 -13.55
C LYS A 20 4.39 2.65 -13.61
N ARG A 21 4.09 3.41 -12.54
CA ARG A 21 4.30 4.85 -12.44
C ARG A 21 3.60 5.62 -13.57
N GLN A 22 2.35 5.26 -13.84
CA GLN A 22 1.50 5.85 -14.88
C GLN A 22 0.48 6.80 -14.22
N PRO A 23 0.80 8.09 -14.01
CA PRO A 23 -0.02 8.98 -13.18
C PRO A 23 -1.42 9.21 -13.74
N VAL A 24 -1.58 9.30 -15.06
CA VAL A 24 -2.88 9.56 -15.69
C VAL A 24 -3.82 8.37 -15.51
N GLU A 25 -3.35 7.17 -15.83
CA GLU A 25 -4.10 5.93 -15.70
C GLU A 25 -4.38 5.60 -14.23
N PHE A 26 -3.43 5.90 -13.35
CA PHE A 26 -3.61 5.77 -11.90
C PHE A 26 -4.68 6.72 -11.38
N ASP A 27 -4.65 8.00 -11.74
CA ASP A 27 -5.66 8.98 -11.35
C ASP A 27 -7.06 8.58 -11.83
N GLU A 28 -7.18 8.07 -13.06
CA GLU A 28 -8.45 7.53 -13.57
C GLU A 28 -8.92 6.30 -12.77
N ALA A 29 -8.02 5.37 -12.46
CA ALA A 29 -8.35 4.17 -11.67
C ALA A 29 -8.81 4.52 -10.25
N VAL A 30 -8.17 5.51 -9.60
CA VAL A 30 -8.50 5.90 -8.22
C VAL A 30 -9.90 6.52 -8.11
N LYS A 31 -10.46 7.07 -9.20
CA LYS A 31 -11.83 7.61 -9.20
C LYS A 31 -12.89 6.57 -8.84
N ALA A 32 -12.63 5.27 -9.08
CA ALA A 32 -13.52 4.19 -8.67
C ALA A 32 -13.77 4.17 -7.13
N PHE A 33 -12.86 4.75 -6.34
CA PHE A 33 -12.95 4.83 -4.87
C PHE A 33 -13.54 6.17 -4.37
N SER A 34 -14.25 6.89 -5.23
CA SER A 34 -15.03 8.08 -4.81
C SER A 34 -16.21 7.69 -3.90
N ASP A 35 -16.73 6.48 -4.09
CA ASP A 35 -17.77 5.89 -3.23
C ASP A 35 -17.15 5.37 -1.92
N GLU A 36 -17.74 5.74 -0.78
CA GLU A 36 -17.30 5.28 0.54
C GLU A 36 -17.35 3.76 0.69
N SER A 37 -18.35 3.11 0.09
CA SER A 37 -18.53 1.65 0.13
C SER A 37 -17.41 0.86 -0.55
N LEU A 38 -16.70 1.50 -1.49
CA LEU A 38 -15.50 0.93 -2.13
C LEU A 38 -14.21 1.45 -1.50
N ARG A 39 -14.21 2.72 -1.07
CA ARG A 39 -13.04 3.39 -0.51
C ARG A 39 -12.57 2.76 0.79
N GLN A 40 -13.48 2.56 1.74
CA GLN A 40 -13.13 2.01 3.05
C GLN A 40 -12.47 0.62 2.93
N PRO A 41 -13.10 -0.38 2.29
CA PRO A 41 -12.50 -1.71 2.18
C PRO A 41 -11.21 -1.70 1.35
N ALA A 42 -11.09 -0.83 0.34
CA ALA A 42 -9.85 -0.68 -0.42
C ALA A 42 -8.70 -0.16 0.47
N VAL A 43 -8.96 0.85 1.30
CA VAL A 43 -7.96 1.37 2.26
C VAL A 43 -7.59 0.31 3.29
N GLU A 44 -8.57 -0.43 3.83
CA GLU A 44 -8.32 -1.53 4.77
C GLU A 44 -7.41 -2.60 4.15
N LEU A 45 -7.67 -2.99 2.90
CA LEU A 45 -6.82 -3.93 2.16
C LEU A 45 -5.41 -3.37 1.95
N LEU A 46 -5.26 -2.13 1.49
CA LEU A 46 -3.96 -1.49 1.27
C LEU A 46 -3.14 -1.33 2.56
N VAL A 47 -3.81 -1.05 3.68
CA VAL A 47 -3.19 -1.01 5.01
C VAL A 47 -2.68 -2.40 5.40
N ALA A 48 -3.49 -3.44 5.21
CA ALA A 48 -3.10 -4.81 5.52
C ALA A 48 -1.91 -5.27 4.66
N ILE A 49 -1.94 -4.99 3.35
CA ILE A 49 -0.83 -5.25 2.43
C ILE A 49 0.42 -4.51 2.88
N SER A 50 0.33 -3.20 3.14
CA SER A 50 1.48 -2.38 3.53
C SER A 50 2.09 -2.88 4.84
N ALA A 51 1.27 -3.18 5.85
CA ALA A 51 1.74 -3.69 7.13
C ALA A 51 2.43 -5.06 6.99
N PHE A 52 1.84 -5.98 6.20
CA PHE A 52 2.41 -7.29 5.95
C PHE A 52 3.76 -7.17 5.22
N VAL A 53 3.80 -6.43 4.12
CA VAL A 53 5.01 -6.30 3.30
C VAL A 53 6.12 -5.55 4.06
N SER A 54 5.80 -4.51 4.82
CA SER A 54 6.79 -3.86 5.70
C SER A 54 7.35 -4.83 6.73
N ALA A 55 6.52 -5.68 7.34
CA ALA A 55 6.99 -6.67 8.28
C ALA A 55 7.86 -7.75 7.63
N ASP A 56 7.50 -8.22 6.44
CA ASP A 56 8.29 -9.19 5.66
C ASP A 56 9.65 -8.59 5.25
N ILE A 57 9.67 -7.32 4.83
CA ILE A 57 10.91 -6.61 4.51
C ILE A 57 11.80 -6.50 5.77
N CYS A 58 11.25 -6.12 6.91
CA CYS A 58 12.03 -5.94 8.13
C CYS A 58 12.33 -7.26 8.88
N GLY A 59 11.80 -8.40 8.43
CA GLY A 59 11.94 -9.69 9.11
C GLY A 59 11.18 -9.79 10.43
N GLY A 60 10.08 -9.03 10.57
CA GLY A 60 9.28 -8.91 11.79
C GLY A 60 8.69 -7.51 11.95
N LYS A 61 8.23 -7.17 13.16
CA LYS A 61 7.70 -5.82 13.43
C LYS A 61 8.80 -4.76 13.22
N PRO A 62 8.63 -3.80 12.29
CA PRO A 62 9.64 -2.77 12.04
C PRO A 62 9.90 -1.88 13.27
N SER A 63 11.17 -1.53 13.51
CA SER A 63 11.56 -0.50 14.48
C SER A 63 11.26 0.92 13.94
N PRO A 64 11.24 1.95 14.79
CA PRO A 64 11.09 3.34 14.33
C PRO A 64 12.14 3.76 13.31
N GLU A 65 13.38 3.27 13.43
CA GLU A 65 14.47 3.50 12.47
C GLU A 65 14.15 2.87 11.13
N GLN A 66 13.72 1.60 11.13
CA GLN A 66 13.34 0.89 9.90
C GLN A 66 12.14 1.53 9.21
N ILE A 67 11.18 2.07 9.97
CA ILE A 67 10.04 2.82 9.41
C ILE A 67 10.52 4.09 8.70
N ARG A 68 11.46 4.83 9.29
CA ARG A 68 12.04 6.04 8.66
C ARG A 68 12.84 5.71 7.40
N GLU A 69 13.60 4.62 7.42
CA GLU A 69 14.34 4.13 6.25
C GLU A 69 13.38 3.76 5.12
N LEU A 70 12.37 2.91 5.39
CA LEU A 70 11.35 2.56 4.40
C LEU A 70 10.61 3.78 3.86
N ALA A 71 10.27 4.74 4.71
CA ALA A 71 9.60 5.96 4.29
C ALA A 71 10.45 6.80 3.33
N THR A 72 11.76 6.84 3.57
CA THR A 72 12.72 7.54 2.71
C THR A 72 12.86 6.81 1.37
N GLU A 73 13.05 5.49 1.40
CA GLU A 73 13.15 4.66 0.19
C GLU A 73 11.91 4.77 -0.70
N VAL A 74 10.70 4.73 -0.11
CA VAL A 74 9.44 4.89 -0.85
C VAL A 74 9.34 6.30 -1.45
N ALA A 75 9.64 7.35 -0.69
CA ALA A 75 9.55 8.71 -1.21
C ALA A 75 10.56 8.98 -2.34
N GLU A 76 11.76 8.42 -2.26
CA GLU A 76 12.77 8.49 -3.32
C GLU A 76 12.38 7.69 -4.56
N ALA A 77 11.79 6.50 -4.36
CA ALA A 77 11.32 5.64 -5.45
C ALA A 77 10.10 6.24 -6.17
N GLU A 78 9.20 6.89 -5.45
CA GLU A 78 7.89 7.33 -5.96
C GLU A 78 7.80 8.83 -6.22
N THR A 79 8.90 9.43 -6.67
CA THR A 79 9.01 10.86 -7.08
C THR A 79 8.09 11.28 -8.23
N TRP A 80 7.47 10.32 -8.92
CA TRP A 80 6.42 10.58 -9.90
C TRP A 80 5.09 10.99 -9.25
N SER A 81 4.91 10.68 -7.96
CA SER A 81 3.77 11.09 -7.13
C SER A 81 4.14 12.31 -6.27
N THR A 82 3.15 12.90 -5.59
CA THR A 82 3.39 14.00 -4.63
C THR A 82 3.75 13.52 -3.22
N THR A 83 3.98 12.22 -3.04
CA THR A 83 4.20 11.59 -1.74
C THR A 83 5.54 12.03 -1.14
N THR A 84 5.52 12.44 0.12
CA THR A 84 6.73 12.85 0.85
C THR A 84 7.14 11.83 1.92
N ALA A 85 8.44 11.76 2.25
CA ALA A 85 8.93 10.86 3.29
C ALA A 85 8.23 11.05 4.65
N PRO A 86 7.94 12.28 5.13
CA PRO A 86 7.18 12.46 6.37
C PRO A 86 5.76 11.91 6.31
N GLU A 87 5.08 12.00 5.16
CA GLU A 87 3.73 11.43 4.98
C GLU A 87 3.78 9.90 5.01
N VAL A 88 4.77 9.30 4.33
CA VAL A 88 4.95 7.84 4.34
C VAL A 88 5.32 7.34 5.73
N GLU A 89 6.24 8.01 6.43
CA GLU A 89 6.63 7.66 7.81
C GLU A 89 5.41 7.70 8.73
N THR A 90 4.62 8.77 8.60
CA THR A 90 3.40 8.98 9.39
C THR A 90 2.36 7.88 9.11
N PHE A 91 2.17 7.52 7.83
CA PHE A 91 1.30 6.43 7.41
C PHE A 91 1.77 5.07 7.96
N LEU A 92 3.02 4.68 7.70
CA LEU A 92 3.61 3.42 8.14
C LEU A 92 3.61 3.30 9.67
N SER A 93 3.96 4.38 10.37
CA SER A 93 3.90 4.44 11.84
C SER A 93 2.49 4.24 12.37
N ALA A 94 1.48 4.82 11.73
CA ALA A 94 0.10 4.65 12.15
C ALA A 94 -0.35 3.19 12.00
N ILE A 95 -0.16 2.59 10.82
CA ILE A 95 -0.64 1.24 10.54
C ILE A 95 0.09 0.18 11.39
N LEU A 96 1.41 0.29 11.54
CA LEU A 96 2.21 -0.70 12.29
C LEU A 96 1.99 -0.62 13.81
N ASN A 97 1.37 0.45 14.29
CA ASN A 97 0.96 0.63 15.68
C ASN A 97 -0.56 0.52 15.89
N GLY A 98 -1.32 0.10 14.86
CA GLY A 98 -2.77 -0.07 14.94
C GLY A 98 -3.53 1.24 15.22
N ARG A 99 -2.98 2.39 14.81
CA ARG A 99 -3.65 3.69 14.97
C ARG A 99 -4.57 3.97 13.78
N PRO A 100 -5.76 4.55 14.00
CA PRO A 100 -6.67 4.89 12.92
C PRO A 100 -6.09 6.01 12.05
N LEU A 101 -6.23 5.88 10.72
CA LEU A 101 -5.73 6.86 9.75
C LEU A 101 -6.55 8.16 9.72
N SER A 102 -7.80 8.13 10.18
CA SER A 102 -8.74 9.27 10.15
C SER A 102 -8.31 10.49 10.98
N GLY A 103 -7.34 10.33 11.88
CA GLY A 103 -6.73 11.43 12.65
C GLY A 103 -5.30 11.76 12.25
N VAL A 104 -4.78 11.11 11.20
CA VAL A 104 -3.35 11.13 10.85
C VAL A 104 -3.12 11.72 9.45
N LEU A 105 -4.05 11.50 8.51
CA LEU A 105 -3.95 11.99 7.13
C LEU A 105 -5.26 12.63 6.65
N PRO A 106 -5.21 13.62 5.73
CA PRO A 106 -6.40 14.10 5.04
C PRO A 106 -7.09 12.95 4.26
N VAL A 107 -8.42 12.84 4.36
CA VAL A 107 -9.20 11.68 3.86
C VAL A 107 -8.98 11.41 2.37
N GLY A 108 -8.91 12.46 1.53
CA GLY A 108 -8.66 12.31 0.09
C GLY A 108 -7.23 11.88 -0.24
N SER A 109 -6.24 12.39 0.51
CA SER A 109 -4.82 12.06 0.35
C SER A 109 -4.49 10.66 0.84
N ALA A 110 -5.25 10.12 1.79
CA ALA A 110 -5.00 8.82 2.40
C ALA A 110 -5.11 7.65 1.40
N VAL A 111 -6.05 7.73 0.46
CA VAL A 111 -6.25 6.67 -0.56
C VAL A 111 -5.07 6.62 -1.51
N VAL A 112 -4.70 7.76 -2.09
CA VAL A 112 -3.57 7.88 -3.02
C VAL A 112 -2.28 7.45 -2.34
N LEU A 113 -2.03 7.95 -1.13
CA LEU A 113 -0.85 7.59 -0.35
C LEU A 113 -0.78 6.08 -0.08
N ALA A 114 -1.90 5.46 0.32
CA ALA A 114 -1.94 4.02 0.58
C ALA A 114 -1.60 3.19 -0.67
N PHE A 115 -2.09 3.59 -1.85
CA PHE A 115 -1.74 2.94 -3.11
C PHE A 115 -0.26 3.10 -3.47
N VAL A 116 0.27 4.32 -3.39
CA VAL A 116 1.68 4.60 -3.71
C VAL A 116 2.61 3.81 -2.79
N VAL A 117 2.33 3.83 -1.48
CA VAL A 117 3.13 3.09 -0.49
C VAL A 117 3.04 1.59 -0.74
N ALA A 118 1.84 1.03 -0.90
CA ALA A 118 1.68 -0.40 -1.16
C ALA A 118 2.37 -0.83 -2.46
N ALA A 119 2.22 -0.07 -3.55
CA ALA A 119 2.86 -0.35 -4.83
C ALA A 119 4.39 -0.33 -4.74
N SER A 120 4.95 0.65 -4.01
CA SER A 120 6.38 0.77 -3.80
C SER A 120 6.92 -0.40 -2.98
N LEU A 121 6.28 -0.72 -1.86
CA LEU A 121 6.65 -1.85 -1.00
C LEU A 121 6.57 -3.19 -1.73
N LEU A 122 5.51 -3.42 -2.50
CA LEU A 122 5.38 -4.62 -3.35
C LEU A 122 6.50 -4.71 -4.40
N SER A 123 7.08 -3.57 -4.78
CA SER A 123 8.11 -3.46 -5.81
C SER A 123 9.55 -3.46 -5.27
N SER A 124 9.77 -3.12 -4.00
CA SER A 124 11.09 -2.82 -3.41
C SER A 124 12.09 -3.98 -3.34
N ARG A 125 11.60 -5.23 -3.34
CA ARG A 125 12.45 -6.43 -3.26
C ARG A 125 12.81 -6.98 -4.65
N PRO A 126 14.09 -7.35 -4.90
CA PRO A 126 14.46 -8.17 -6.04
C PRO A 126 13.65 -9.45 -5.99
N LYS A 127 12.91 -9.71 -7.06
CA LYS A 127 12.07 -10.90 -7.16
C LYS A 127 12.90 -12.01 -7.79
N SER A 128 12.64 -13.26 -7.39
CA SER A 128 13.23 -14.40 -8.09
C SER A 128 12.87 -14.34 -9.57
N GLU A 129 13.69 -14.93 -10.44
CA GLU A 129 13.43 -14.98 -11.87
C GLU A 129 12.00 -15.50 -12.15
N GLY A 130 11.22 -14.74 -12.92
CA GLY A 130 9.81 -15.04 -13.22
C GLY A 130 8.80 -14.62 -12.15
N GLN A 131 9.21 -14.08 -11.00
CA GLN A 131 8.31 -13.50 -10.01
C GLN A 131 8.12 -12.00 -10.23
N TRP A 132 6.86 -11.57 -10.19
CA TRP A 132 6.45 -10.19 -10.32
C TRP A 132 5.70 -9.74 -9.06
N TRP A 133 5.42 -8.44 -8.96
CA TRP A 133 4.73 -7.87 -7.80
C TRP A 133 3.35 -8.52 -7.57
N PHE A 134 2.64 -8.91 -8.64
CA PHE A 134 1.34 -9.57 -8.53
C PHE A 134 1.45 -10.97 -7.92
N ASN A 135 2.49 -11.75 -8.26
CA ASN A 135 2.69 -13.07 -7.64
C ASN A 135 2.97 -12.98 -6.13
N TYR A 136 3.59 -11.87 -5.70
CA TYR A 136 3.82 -11.62 -4.29
C TYR A 136 2.55 -11.11 -3.61
N LEU A 137 1.80 -10.23 -4.27
CA LEU A 137 0.49 -9.79 -3.80
C LEU A 137 -0.45 -10.98 -3.53
N ASP A 138 -0.51 -11.95 -4.44
CA ASP A 138 -1.33 -13.17 -4.25
C ASP A 138 -0.98 -13.91 -2.93
N LYS A 139 0.32 -13.96 -2.59
CA LYS A 139 0.78 -14.58 -1.33
C LYS A 139 0.40 -13.74 -0.10
N VAL A 140 0.51 -12.42 -0.23
CA VAL A 140 0.17 -11.46 0.82
C VAL A 140 -1.33 -11.53 1.13
N GLU A 141 -2.17 -11.49 0.10
CA GLU A 141 -3.64 -11.60 0.23
C GLU A 141 -4.04 -12.93 0.85
N ALA A 142 -3.50 -14.06 0.37
CA ALA A 142 -3.75 -15.37 0.97
C ALA A 142 -3.37 -15.43 2.47
N ALA A 143 -2.26 -14.78 2.86
CA ALA A 143 -1.83 -14.71 4.25
C ALA A 143 -2.76 -13.81 5.10
N ILE A 144 -3.22 -12.68 4.54
CA ILE A 144 -4.18 -11.77 5.19
C ILE A 144 -5.52 -12.47 5.41
N GLU A 145 -6.00 -13.24 4.44
CA GLU A 145 -7.21 -14.03 4.58
C GLU A 145 -7.07 -15.13 5.65
N ALA A 146 -5.95 -15.85 5.66
CA ALA A 146 -5.68 -16.91 6.64
C ALA A 146 -5.50 -16.40 8.09
N ALA A 147 -5.08 -15.14 8.26
CA ALA A 147 -4.85 -14.54 9.57
C ALA A 147 -6.12 -14.05 10.28
N GLY A 148 -7.31 -14.12 9.64
CA GLY A 148 -8.57 -13.78 10.30
C GLY A 148 -9.78 -14.41 9.63
#